data_AF-A0A7C2E451-F1
#
_entry.id   AF-A0A7C2E451-F1
#
_cell.length_a   1.000
_cell.length_b   1.000
_cell.length_c   1.000
_cell.angle_alpha   90.00
_cell.angle_beta   90.00
_cell.angle_gamma   90.00
#
_symmetry.space_group_name_H-M   'P 1'
#
loop_
_entity.id
_entity.type
_entity.pdbx_description
1 polymer ?
#
loop_
_entity_poly.entity_id
_entity_poly.type
_entity_poly.pdbx_seq_one_letter_code
_entity_poly.pdbx_strand_id
1 'polypeptide(L)'
;MEPSAVAEKLKLLPAQPGVYLMKDSLGRVLYVGKAASLRSRVRQYFQDSAYRASPRVEHLVSRIADFDYVATDNEVEALILEVSLIKRHRPPYNVRMADDKAYPYIKLTNEPFPRIVMTRRVLRDGGRYFGPYPYHEPKLVGRTIRTIRKLFKLRTCTIEITRSLPRPCLDYYIGQCTAPCVAWGAGQEEYAAQVHQAAAFLEGKQQDLLEELRRQMQEAAERREFERAAQLRDQIQAMEAVYARQRIASAGLEDRDVAAVAQSGDAACVQMFFIRGGRVQGQEHFLLSGTQGLTRGQILSQFLKQYYEDAPSLPREVLLQDPVEDQEVLAQWLARRRGGPVSVEVPQRGDRRRLVELAAENAALFLHQERARAVGGPEGVALKELQEFLRLEAVPFRIEAYDVSNFQAGEAVGSLITFEGGRPKKSDYRRFRMRWTEGPNDYAMLAEMLRRRFSQARQEQERLDRDEPLRPKWSVLPDLLVIDGGRGQLNAARDVLFEYNQAIPAIGLAKQQELVFTPDRPEPLVLPRDSQALRLLQRVRDEAHRFAHAYHQKLRERRVVFSLLDEIPGIGEKRKRDLIRHFGSVRRIRQAPLEEIAAVIGPKMAARVAAYLQEHPEVRFRDEALR
;
A
#
# COMPACT_ATOMS: atom_id res chain seq x y z
N MET A 1 -9.31 -5.04 -58.41
CA MET A 1 -9.24 -5.26 -56.95
C MET A 1 -10.66 -5.37 -56.46
N GLU A 2 -11.09 -6.57 -56.03
CA GLU A 2 -12.38 -6.71 -55.37
C GLU A 2 -12.43 -5.75 -54.17
N PRO A 3 -13.56 -5.05 -53.93
CA PRO A 3 -13.71 -4.27 -52.71
C PRO A 3 -13.45 -5.18 -51.52
N SER A 4 -12.56 -4.78 -50.60
CA SER A 4 -12.32 -5.59 -49.41
C SER A 4 -13.66 -5.83 -48.71
N ALA A 5 -13.90 -7.03 -48.16
CA ALA A 5 -15.15 -7.39 -47.49
C ALA A 5 -15.58 -6.33 -46.43
N VAL A 6 -14.61 -5.63 -45.84
CA VAL A 6 -14.80 -4.49 -44.94
C VAL A 6 -15.49 -3.30 -45.62
N ALA A 7 -15.11 -2.95 -46.85
CA ALA A 7 -15.66 -1.83 -47.60
C ALA A 7 -17.16 -2.01 -47.94
N GLU A 8 -17.59 -3.25 -48.19
CA GLU A 8 -19.01 -3.57 -48.37
C GLU A 8 -19.79 -3.52 -47.05
N LYS A 9 -19.24 -4.11 -45.97
CA LYS A 9 -19.81 -4.04 -44.63
C LYS A 9 -20.01 -2.58 -44.15
N LEU A 10 -19.10 -1.66 -44.50
CA LEU A 10 -19.22 -0.23 -44.16
C LEU A 10 -20.45 0.46 -44.77
N LYS A 11 -21.01 -0.08 -45.85
CA LYS A 11 -22.24 0.46 -46.47
C LYS A 11 -23.50 0.10 -45.68
N LEU A 12 -23.49 -1.05 -45.00
CA LEU A 12 -24.64 -1.61 -44.28
C LEU A 12 -24.83 -1.04 -42.86
N LEU A 13 -23.89 -0.23 -42.38
CA LEU A 13 -23.94 0.33 -41.03
C LEU A 13 -25.19 1.22 -40.79
N PRO A 14 -25.96 1.00 -39.71
CA PRO A 14 -27.07 1.87 -39.34
C PRO A 14 -26.58 3.21 -38.78
N ALA A 15 -27.38 4.27 -38.95
CA ALA A 15 -27.17 5.54 -38.25
C ALA A 15 -27.95 5.53 -36.92
N GLN A 16 -27.67 4.53 -36.10
CA GLN A 16 -28.23 4.35 -34.76
C GLN A 16 -27.09 4.29 -33.74
N PRO A 17 -27.38 4.58 -32.46
CA PRO A 17 -26.47 4.31 -31.37
C PRO A 17 -26.11 2.82 -31.30
N GLY A 18 -24.93 2.52 -30.82
CA GLY A 18 -24.52 1.14 -30.60
C GLY A 18 -23.05 0.96 -30.31
N VAL A 19 -22.63 -0.30 -30.28
CA VAL A 19 -21.25 -0.71 -30.01
C VAL A 19 -20.67 -1.42 -31.21
N TYR A 20 -19.42 -1.14 -31.55
CA TYR A 20 -18.67 -1.81 -32.61
C TYR A 20 -17.44 -2.53 -32.05
N LEU A 21 -17.06 -3.62 -32.70
CA LEU A 21 -15.93 -4.48 -32.34
C LEU A 21 -15.01 -4.61 -33.55
N MET A 22 -13.77 -4.15 -33.44
CA MET A 22 -12.76 -4.30 -34.48
C MET A 22 -12.01 -5.62 -34.28
N LYS A 23 -11.79 -6.40 -35.35
CA LYS A 23 -11.18 -7.73 -35.29
C LYS A 23 -9.96 -7.88 -36.20
N ASP A 24 -9.02 -8.73 -35.80
CA ASP A 24 -7.91 -9.15 -36.65
C ASP A 24 -8.30 -10.27 -37.64
N SER A 25 -7.36 -10.69 -38.48
CA SER A 25 -7.56 -11.75 -39.47
C SER A 25 -7.85 -13.13 -38.87
N LEU A 26 -7.61 -13.31 -37.57
CA LEU A 26 -7.93 -14.53 -36.82
C LEU A 26 -9.27 -14.41 -36.07
N GLY A 27 -10.01 -13.30 -36.25
CA GLY A 27 -11.28 -13.03 -35.59
C GLY A 27 -11.17 -12.55 -34.14
N ARG A 28 -9.96 -12.24 -33.64
CA ARG A 28 -9.76 -11.75 -32.26
C ARG A 28 -10.14 -10.28 -32.17
N VAL A 29 -10.91 -9.91 -31.14
CA VAL A 29 -11.34 -8.53 -30.90
C VAL A 29 -10.14 -7.68 -30.45
N LEU A 30 -9.78 -6.69 -31.25
CA LEU A 30 -8.68 -5.75 -31.01
C LEU A 30 -9.14 -4.52 -30.24
N TYR A 31 -10.34 -4.03 -30.52
CA TYR A 31 -10.90 -2.82 -29.94
C TYR A 31 -12.43 -2.89 -29.88
N VAL A 32 -13.02 -2.37 -28.82
CA VAL A 32 -14.47 -2.17 -28.64
C VAL A 32 -14.73 -0.69 -28.40
N GLY A 33 -15.73 -0.11 -29.07
CA GLY A 33 -16.11 1.27 -28.82
C GLY A 33 -17.60 1.52 -29.00
N LYS A 34 -18.14 2.49 -28.27
CA LYS A 34 -19.50 3.02 -28.49
C LYS A 34 -19.54 4.09 -29.58
N ALA A 35 -20.70 4.29 -30.16
CA ALA A 35 -20.99 5.37 -31.09
C ALA A 35 -22.43 5.87 -30.91
N ALA A 36 -22.64 7.19 -31.01
CA ALA A 36 -23.98 7.77 -31.17
C ALA A 36 -24.57 7.46 -32.57
N SER A 37 -23.69 7.32 -33.57
CA SER A 37 -24.02 6.82 -34.91
C SER A 37 -22.95 5.83 -35.35
N LEU A 38 -23.30 4.55 -35.40
CA LEU A 38 -22.41 3.47 -35.86
C LEU A 38 -21.85 3.76 -37.26
N ARG A 39 -22.70 4.22 -38.18
CA ARG A 39 -22.30 4.61 -39.54
C ARG A 39 -21.23 5.68 -39.56
N SER A 40 -21.41 6.77 -38.82
CA SER A 40 -20.48 7.90 -38.83
C SER A 40 -19.16 7.52 -38.17
N ARG A 41 -19.22 6.83 -37.02
CA ARG A 41 -18.04 6.54 -36.21
C ARG A 41 -17.13 5.49 -36.82
N VAL A 42 -17.68 4.38 -37.32
CA VAL A 42 -16.86 3.27 -37.84
C VAL A 42 -16.19 3.67 -39.15
N ARG A 43 -16.86 4.46 -40.01
CA ARG A 43 -16.27 4.95 -41.27
C ARG A 43 -15.05 5.85 -41.06
N GLN A 44 -14.99 6.58 -39.95
CA GLN A 44 -13.88 7.49 -39.65
C GLN A 44 -12.51 6.77 -39.59
N TYR A 45 -12.47 5.52 -39.11
CA TYR A 45 -11.23 4.71 -39.10
C TYR A 45 -10.68 4.41 -40.51
N PHE A 46 -11.57 4.36 -41.51
CA PHE A 46 -11.22 3.93 -42.86
C PHE A 46 -11.03 5.09 -43.85
N GLN A 47 -11.60 6.26 -43.57
CA GLN A 47 -11.67 7.40 -44.51
C GLN A 47 -10.84 8.61 -44.11
N ASP A 48 -10.61 8.85 -42.81
CA ASP A 48 -10.05 10.11 -42.33
C ASP A 48 -8.55 9.97 -41.97
N SER A 49 -7.68 10.60 -42.77
CA SER A 49 -6.23 10.59 -42.55
C SER A 49 -5.83 11.40 -41.31
N ALA A 50 -6.58 12.44 -40.93
CA ALA A 50 -6.33 13.21 -39.71
C ALA A 50 -6.67 12.40 -38.45
N TYR A 51 -7.69 11.53 -38.53
CA TYR A 51 -8.02 10.62 -37.43
C TYR A 51 -6.95 9.53 -37.20
N ARG A 52 -6.21 9.15 -38.26
CA ARG A 52 -5.05 8.24 -38.17
C ARG A 52 -3.76 8.90 -37.69
N ALA A 53 -3.76 10.20 -37.38
CA ALA A 53 -2.55 10.90 -36.94
C ALA A 53 -1.96 10.37 -35.62
N SER A 54 -2.72 9.63 -34.82
CA SER A 54 -2.21 8.93 -33.64
C SER A 54 -1.55 7.61 -34.07
N PRO A 55 -0.25 7.38 -33.77
CA PRO A 55 0.46 6.13 -34.10
C PRO A 55 -0.25 4.86 -33.60
N ARG A 56 -1.00 4.99 -32.50
CA ARG A 56 -1.84 3.91 -31.97
C ARG A 56 -3.01 3.57 -32.88
N VAL A 57 -3.72 4.58 -33.38
CA VAL A 57 -4.88 4.39 -34.25
C VAL A 57 -4.43 3.84 -35.59
N GLU A 58 -3.32 4.33 -36.12
CA GLU A 58 -2.69 3.78 -37.33
C GLU A 58 -2.33 2.30 -37.17
N HIS A 59 -1.68 1.93 -36.05
CA HIS A 59 -1.33 0.55 -35.76
C HIS A 59 -2.57 -0.34 -35.51
N LEU A 60 -3.63 0.19 -34.90
CA LEU A 60 -4.90 -0.53 -34.79
C LEU A 60 -5.47 -0.80 -36.18
N VAL A 61 -5.61 0.25 -37.01
CA VAL A 61 -6.24 0.16 -38.34
C VAL A 61 -5.47 -0.79 -39.27
N SER A 62 -4.15 -0.81 -39.22
CA SER A 62 -3.34 -1.74 -40.04
C SER A 62 -3.54 -3.21 -39.68
N ARG A 63 -4.11 -3.50 -38.51
CA ARG A 63 -4.38 -4.85 -37.99
C ARG A 63 -5.84 -5.28 -38.17
N ILE A 64 -6.74 -4.37 -38.56
CA ILE A 64 -8.16 -4.68 -38.73
C ILE A 64 -8.36 -5.47 -40.01
N ALA A 65 -8.95 -6.65 -39.89
CA ALA A 65 -9.41 -7.46 -41.02
C ALA A 65 -10.94 -7.51 -41.13
N ASP A 66 -11.67 -7.33 -40.02
CA ASP A 66 -13.13 -7.33 -39.99
C ASP A 66 -13.67 -6.47 -38.82
N PHE A 67 -14.96 -6.14 -38.82
CA PHE A 67 -15.64 -5.54 -37.68
C PHE A 67 -17.08 -6.06 -37.52
N ASP A 68 -17.56 -6.08 -36.27
CA ASP A 68 -18.96 -6.34 -35.92
C ASP A 68 -19.59 -5.11 -35.26
N TYR A 69 -20.92 -5.09 -35.19
CA TYR A 69 -21.65 -4.07 -34.44
C TYR A 69 -22.93 -4.63 -33.82
N VAL A 70 -23.38 -3.96 -32.75
CA VAL A 70 -24.66 -4.18 -32.09
C VAL A 70 -25.33 -2.83 -31.93
N ALA A 71 -26.48 -2.63 -32.59
CA ALA A 71 -27.28 -1.41 -32.42
C ALA A 71 -28.03 -1.46 -31.07
N THR A 72 -28.22 -0.30 -30.46
CA THR A 72 -28.96 -0.13 -29.19
C THR A 72 -29.99 0.99 -29.33
N ASP A 73 -30.98 1.01 -28.45
CA ASP A 73 -32.07 1.98 -28.54
C ASP A 73 -31.63 3.40 -28.13
N ASN A 74 -30.62 3.49 -27.26
CA ASN A 74 -30.06 4.75 -26.79
C ASN A 74 -28.55 4.63 -26.44
N GLU A 75 -27.92 5.78 -26.18
CA GLU A 75 -26.50 5.85 -25.84
C GLU A 75 -26.14 5.27 -24.46
N VAL A 76 -27.07 5.29 -23.50
CA VAL A 76 -26.86 4.69 -22.16
C VAL A 76 -26.74 3.18 -22.27
N GLU A 77 -27.58 2.54 -23.09
CA GLU A 77 -27.48 1.11 -23.40
C GLU A 77 -26.21 0.77 -24.18
N ALA A 78 -25.83 1.62 -25.15
CA ALA A 78 -24.56 1.47 -25.85
C ALA A 78 -23.37 1.50 -24.86
N LEU A 79 -23.41 2.39 -23.86
CA LEU A 79 -22.38 2.49 -22.82
C LEU A 79 -22.33 1.23 -21.96
N ILE A 80 -23.48 0.73 -21.47
CA ILE A 80 -23.53 -0.50 -20.66
C ILE A 80 -22.99 -1.69 -21.45
N LEU A 81 -23.38 -1.82 -22.71
CA LEU A 81 -22.95 -2.90 -23.58
C LEU A 81 -21.45 -2.80 -23.90
N GLU A 82 -20.93 -1.59 -24.15
CA GLU A 82 -19.49 -1.33 -24.37
C GLU A 82 -18.67 -1.85 -23.19
N VAL A 83 -19.04 -1.45 -21.96
CA VAL A 83 -18.33 -1.89 -20.75
C VAL A 83 -18.35 -3.40 -20.62
N SER A 84 -19.51 -4.02 -20.83
CA SER A 84 -19.68 -5.47 -20.77
C SER A 84 -18.79 -6.21 -21.78
N LEU A 85 -18.70 -5.70 -23.02
CA LEU A 85 -17.89 -6.28 -24.08
C LEU A 85 -16.39 -6.07 -23.86
N ILE A 86 -15.97 -4.92 -23.32
CA ILE A 86 -14.57 -4.69 -22.93
C ILE A 86 -14.15 -5.69 -21.85
N LYS A 87 -14.98 -5.90 -20.82
CA LYS A 87 -14.70 -6.88 -19.76
C LYS A 87 -14.63 -8.32 -20.31
N ARG A 88 -15.52 -8.67 -21.23
CA ARG A 88 -15.59 -10.00 -21.86
C ARG A 88 -14.39 -10.29 -22.76
N HIS A 89 -14.04 -9.36 -23.65
CA HIS A 89 -13.04 -9.59 -24.70
C HIS A 89 -11.63 -9.13 -24.32
N ARG A 90 -11.49 -8.27 -23.30
CA ARG A 90 -10.24 -7.63 -22.86
C ARG A 90 -9.35 -7.13 -24.00
N PRO A 91 -9.88 -6.34 -24.96
CA PRO A 91 -9.18 -6.05 -26.19
C PRO A 91 -7.87 -5.26 -25.92
N PRO A 92 -6.78 -5.55 -26.65
CA PRO A 92 -5.47 -4.94 -26.39
C PRO A 92 -5.42 -3.42 -26.61
N TYR A 93 -6.29 -2.88 -27.46
CA TYR A 93 -6.32 -1.43 -27.75
C TYR A 93 -7.38 -0.68 -26.92
N ASN A 94 -8.02 -1.28 -25.92
CA ASN A 94 -8.86 -0.55 -24.96
C ASN A 94 -8.05 -0.21 -23.69
N VAL A 95 -8.42 0.86 -22.97
CA VAL A 95 -7.87 1.12 -21.64
C VAL A 95 -8.36 0.02 -20.71
N ARG A 96 -7.43 -0.61 -20.00
CA ARG A 96 -7.75 -1.70 -19.07
C ARG A 96 -7.14 -1.42 -17.72
N MET A 97 -7.88 -1.73 -16.65
CA MET A 97 -7.29 -1.81 -15.32
C MET A 97 -6.27 -2.95 -15.30
N ALA A 98 -5.04 -2.65 -14.90
CA ALA A 98 -3.94 -3.61 -14.83
C ALA A 98 -4.15 -4.61 -13.68
N ASP A 99 -4.88 -4.20 -12.65
CA ASP A 99 -5.21 -5.00 -11.48
C ASP A 99 -6.71 -5.35 -11.48
N ASP A 100 -7.04 -6.63 -11.68
CA ASP A 100 -8.32 -7.23 -11.25
C ASP A 100 -8.30 -7.49 -9.74
N LYS A 101 -7.78 -6.53 -8.94
CA LYS A 101 -7.71 -6.69 -7.48
C LYS A 101 -9.13 -6.80 -6.97
N ALA A 102 -9.54 -8.02 -6.62
CA ALA A 102 -10.83 -8.29 -6.05
C ALA A 102 -10.86 -7.69 -4.63
N TYR A 103 -11.36 -6.45 -4.52
CA TYR A 103 -11.36 -5.67 -3.28
C TYR A 103 -12.23 -6.34 -2.21
N PRO A 104 -11.84 -6.27 -0.92
CA PRO A 104 -12.67 -6.79 0.15
C PRO A 104 -13.90 -5.88 0.35
N TYR A 105 -15.06 -6.49 0.29
CA TYR A 105 -16.36 -5.95 0.67
C TYR A 105 -16.82 -6.62 1.96
N ILE A 106 -17.57 -5.88 2.77
CA ILE A 106 -18.39 -6.46 3.82
C ILE A 106 -19.73 -6.83 3.18
N LYS A 107 -20.17 -8.07 3.35
CA LYS A 107 -21.45 -8.58 2.86
C LYS A 107 -22.32 -8.98 4.03
N LEU A 108 -23.56 -8.51 4.04
CA LEU A 108 -24.66 -9.12 4.79
C LEU A 108 -25.35 -10.15 3.88
N THR A 109 -25.35 -11.41 4.30
CA THR A 109 -25.94 -12.52 3.52
C THR A 109 -27.47 -12.43 3.47
N ASN A 110 -28.08 -13.06 2.46
CA ASN A 110 -29.52 -13.08 2.25
C ASN A 110 -30.13 -14.43 2.68
N GLU A 111 -29.89 -14.81 3.93
CA GLU A 111 -30.49 -15.99 4.57
C GLU A 111 -31.41 -15.55 5.71
N PRO A 112 -32.35 -16.37 6.23
CA PRO A 112 -33.31 -15.95 7.27
C PRO A 112 -32.66 -15.33 8.52
N PHE A 113 -31.45 -15.77 8.86
CA PHE A 113 -30.64 -15.18 9.93
C PHE A 113 -29.31 -14.66 9.35
N PRO A 114 -29.28 -13.47 8.73
CA PRO A 114 -28.12 -12.95 8.01
C PRO A 114 -26.80 -12.95 8.80
N ARG A 115 -25.71 -13.16 8.08
CA ARG A 115 -24.33 -13.07 8.59
C ARG A 115 -23.61 -11.91 7.94
N ILE A 116 -22.71 -11.30 8.70
CA ILE A 116 -21.74 -10.34 8.19
C ILE A 116 -20.43 -11.05 7.85
N VAL A 117 -20.01 -11.01 6.59
CA VAL A 117 -18.80 -11.70 6.09
C VAL A 117 -17.97 -10.77 5.23
N MET A 118 -16.67 -11.06 5.11
CA MET A 118 -15.83 -10.43 4.10
C MET A 118 -15.94 -11.23 2.80
N THR A 119 -16.12 -10.56 1.67
CA THR A 119 -16.08 -11.16 0.34
C THR A 119 -15.26 -10.31 -0.59
N ARG A 120 -14.59 -10.93 -1.57
CA ARG A 120 -13.92 -10.19 -2.64
C ARG A 120 -14.72 -10.16 -3.94
N ARG A 121 -15.87 -10.85 -3.95
CA ARG A 121 -16.76 -10.95 -5.09
C ARG A 121 -18.09 -10.33 -4.71
N VAL A 122 -18.56 -9.39 -5.52
CA VAL A 122 -19.91 -8.86 -5.48
C VAL A 122 -20.77 -9.73 -6.39
N LEU A 123 -21.75 -10.44 -5.83
CA LEU A 123 -22.66 -11.30 -6.56
C LEU A 123 -24.07 -10.73 -6.50
N ARG A 124 -24.88 -10.96 -7.54
CA ARG A 124 -26.31 -10.60 -7.54
C ARG A 124 -27.14 -11.69 -6.84
N ASP A 125 -26.84 -11.92 -5.56
CA ASP A 125 -27.45 -12.98 -4.75
C ASP A 125 -28.44 -12.47 -3.69
N GLY A 126 -28.87 -11.21 -3.83
CA GLY A 126 -29.76 -10.53 -2.88
C GLY A 126 -29.06 -10.11 -1.57
N GLY A 127 -27.79 -10.44 -1.38
CA GLY A 127 -27.00 -9.93 -0.25
C GLY A 127 -26.74 -8.44 -0.36
N ARG A 128 -26.53 -7.77 0.78
CA ARG A 128 -26.14 -6.34 0.82
C ARG A 128 -24.63 -6.23 0.95
N TYR A 129 -24.01 -5.45 0.08
CA TYR A 129 -22.55 -5.31 0.01
C TYR A 129 -22.16 -3.88 0.37
N PHE A 130 -21.14 -3.73 1.21
CA PHE A 130 -20.63 -2.47 1.74
C PHE A 130 -19.13 -2.41 1.48
N GLY A 131 -18.63 -1.27 1.00
CA GLY A 131 -17.26 -1.10 0.53
C GLY A 131 -17.20 -0.49 -0.88
N PRO A 132 -16.07 -0.60 -1.60
CA PRO A 132 -14.89 -1.40 -1.28
C PRO A 132 -14.09 -0.86 -0.08
N TYR A 133 -13.44 -1.75 0.67
CA TYR A 133 -12.49 -1.37 1.72
C TYR A 133 -11.04 -1.40 1.21
N PRO A 134 -10.13 -0.59 1.77
CA PRO A 134 -8.74 -0.52 1.32
C PRO A 134 -8.04 -1.87 1.21
N TYR A 135 -7.52 -2.17 0.01
CA TYR A 135 -6.85 -3.45 -0.29
C TYR A 135 -5.68 -3.74 0.65
N HIS A 136 -4.95 -2.70 1.06
CA HIS A 136 -3.75 -2.79 1.90
C HIS A 136 -4.05 -3.00 3.40
N GLU A 137 -5.32 -3.02 3.81
CA GLU A 137 -5.71 -3.25 5.22
C GLU A 137 -6.83 -4.28 5.41
N PRO A 138 -6.64 -5.56 5.03
CA PRO A 138 -7.63 -6.61 5.31
C PRO A 138 -7.90 -6.77 6.82
N LYS A 139 -6.94 -6.38 7.66
CA LYS A 139 -7.08 -6.32 9.13
C LYS A 139 -8.11 -5.28 9.57
N LEU A 140 -8.27 -4.17 8.85
CA LEU A 140 -9.28 -3.13 9.13
C LEU A 140 -10.69 -3.69 8.89
N VAL A 141 -10.92 -4.35 7.76
CA VAL A 141 -12.19 -5.02 7.45
C VAL A 141 -12.54 -6.05 8.52
N GLY A 142 -11.57 -6.90 8.88
CA GLY A 142 -11.75 -7.89 9.95
C GLY A 142 -12.06 -7.26 11.32
N ARG A 143 -11.43 -6.11 11.65
CA ARG A 143 -11.74 -5.35 12.88
C ARG A 143 -13.15 -4.77 12.83
N THR A 144 -13.53 -4.13 11.73
CA THR A 144 -14.87 -3.55 11.52
C THR A 144 -15.95 -4.62 11.64
N ILE A 145 -15.77 -5.77 10.98
CA ILE A 145 -16.69 -6.91 11.08
C ILE A 145 -16.82 -7.37 12.55
N ARG A 146 -15.71 -7.51 13.28
CA ARG A 146 -15.75 -7.92 14.70
C ARG A 146 -16.47 -6.90 15.56
N THR A 147 -16.22 -5.61 15.37
CA THR A 147 -16.89 -4.53 16.10
C THR A 147 -18.40 -4.55 15.84
N ILE A 148 -18.82 -4.66 14.57
CA ILE A 148 -20.24 -4.70 14.20
C ILE A 148 -20.92 -5.95 14.77
N ARG A 149 -20.28 -7.11 14.67
CA ARG A 149 -20.80 -8.36 15.28
C ARG A 149 -21.03 -8.19 16.77
N LYS A 150 -20.07 -7.58 17.48
CA LYS A 150 -20.18 -7.32 18.91
C LYS A 150 -21.30 -6.33 19.25
N LEU A 151 -21.38 -5.21 18.52
CA LEU A 151 -22.35 -4.15 18.78
C LEU A 151 -23.79 -4.61 18.54
N PHE A 152 -24.02 -5.34 17.44
CA PHE A 152 -25.37 -5.74 17.01
C PHE A 152 -25.65 -7.22 17.29
N LYS A 153 -24.79 -7.90 18.06
CA LYS A 153 -24.91 -9.31 18.48
C LYS A 153 -25.17 -10.30 17.33
N LEU A 154 -24.55 -10.06 16.18
CA LEU A 154 -24.73 -10.87 14.97
C LEU A 154 -24.00 -12.21 15.05
N ARG A 155 -24.64 -13.28 14.54
CA ARG A 155 -24.09 -14.63 14.57
C ARG A 155 -22.80 -14.75 13.76
N THR A 156 -21.87 -15.55 14.28
CA THR A 156 -20.60 -15.94 13.63
C THR A 156 -20.67 -17.32 12.98
N CYS A 157 -21.56 -18.18 13.51
CA CYS A 157 -21.64 -19.59 13.15
C CYS A 157 -22.12 -19.79 11.70
N THR A 158 -21.60 -20.84 11.07
CA THR A 158 -21.90 -21.22 9.68
C THR A 158 -23.02 -22.25 9.55
N ILE A 159 -23.53 -22.76 10.67
CA ILE A 159 -24.63 -23.73 10.70
C ILE A 159 -25.92 -23.13 10.15
N GLU A 160 -26.79 -24.00 9.65
CA GLU A 160 -28.18 -23.65 9.36
C GLU A 160 -28.95 -23.48 10.67
N ILE A 161 -29.74 -22.41 10.75
CA ILE A 161 -30.45 -22.04 11.98
C ILE A 161 -31.85 -22.65 11.94
N THR A 162 -31.98 -23.85 12.51
CA THR A 162 -33.24 -24.60 12.63
C THR A 162 -33.98 -24.35 13.95
N ARG A 163 -33.41 -23.56 14.87
CA ARG A 163 -33.92 -23.30 16.23
C ARG A 163 -34.05 -24.54 17.13
N SER A 164 -33.54 -25.71 16.73
CA SER A 164 -33.70 -26.96 17.47
C SER A 164 -32.50 -27.35 18.34
N LEU A 165 -31.45 -26.52 18.41
CA LEU A 165 -30.30 -26.85 19.23
C LEU A 165 -30.67 -26.84 20.72
N PRO A 166 -30.13 -27.80 21.50
CA PRO A 166 -30.47 -27.93 22.92
C PRO A 166 -29.85 -26.83 23.79
N ARG A 167 -28.73 -26.23 23.35
CA ARG A 167 -28.03 -25.17 24.08
C ARG A 167 -27.27 -24.23 23.13
N PRO A 168 -27.12 -22.94 23.49
CA PRO A 168 -26.37 -21.98 22.70
C PRO A 168 -24.86 -22.19 22.85
N CYS A 169 -24.09 -21.60 21.93
CA CYS A 169 -22.64 -21.67 21.97
C CYS A 169 -22.03 -20.60 22.90
N LEU A 170 -20.70 -20.63 23.03
CA LEU A 170 -19.95 -19.67 23.84
C LEU A 170 -20.27 -18.21 23.51
N ASP A 171 -20.43 -17.87 22.23
CA ASP A 171 -20.71 -16.49 21.77
C ASP A 171 -21.95 -15.89 22.43
N TYR A 172 -22.96 -16.70 22.76
CA TYR A 172 -24.11 -16.22 23.55
C TYR A 172 -23.70 -15.91 24.99
N TYR A 173 -23.02 -16.84 25.66
CA TYR A 173 -22.61 -16.68 27.06
C TYR A 173 -21.65 -15.50 27.28
N ILE A 174 -20.86 -15.14 26.27
CA ILE A 174 -19.98 -13.95 26.29
C ILE A 174 -20.65 -12.70 25.68
N GLY A 175 -21.95 -12.73 25.44
CA GLY A 175 -22.76 -11.58 25.00
C GLY A 175 -22.52 -11.11 23.56
N GLN A 176 -21.91 -11.94 22.70
CA GLN A 176 -21.63 -11.65 21.30
C GLN A 176 -22.74 -12.08 20.33
N CYS A 177 -23.70 -12.89 20.78
CA CYS A 177 -24.79 -13.40 19.95
C CYS A 177 -26.09 -13.49 20.75
N THR A 178 -27.23 -13.33 20.07
CA THR A 178 -28.59 -13.50 20.63
C THR A 178 -29.14 -14.92 20.53
N ALA A 179 -28.28 -15.89 20.21
CA ALA A 179 -28.60 -17.31 20.13
C ALA A 179 -29.82 -17.68 19.27
N PRO A 180 -29.93 -17.23 18.00
CA PRO A 180 -31.05 -17.61 17.15
C PRO A 180 -31.12 -19.12 16.85
N CYS A 181 -30.08 -19.88 17.20
CA CYS A 181 -29.98 -21.33 17.02
C CYS A 181 -30.82 -22.18 18.00
N VAL A 182 -31.30 -21.60 19.11
CA VAL A 182 -32.12 -22.30 20.11
C VAL A 182 -33.55 -21.74 20.11
N ALA A 183 -34.52 -22.56 20.51
CA ALA A 183 -35.95 -22.22 20.41
C ALA A 183 -36.34 -20.96 21.20
N TRP A 184 -35.72 -20.74 22.36
CA TRP A 184 -35.98 -19.60 23.25
C TRP A 184 -35.13 -18.36 22.92
N GLY A 185 -34.17 -18.47 21.99
CA GLY A 185 -33.33 -17.34 21.56
C GLY A 185 -34.05 -16.43 20.56
N ALA A 186 -33.34 -15.41 20.08
CA ALA A 186 -33.93 -14.35 19.25
C ALA A 186 -34.71 -14.91 18.04
N GLY A 187 -35.93 -14.40 17.86
CA GLY A 187 -36.79 -14.67 16.71
C GLY A 187 -36.18 -14.21 15.39
N GLN A 188 -36.76 -14.64 14.27
CA GLN A 188 -36.34 -14.13 12.95
C GLN A 188 -36.54 -12.61 12.84
N GLU A 189 -37.67 -12.10 13.34
CA GLU A 189 -37.98 -10.66 13.32
C GLU A 189 -37.02 -9.85 14.18
N GLU A 190 -36.76 -10.29 15.42
CA GLU A 190 -35.83 -9.63 16.34
C GLU A 190 -34.40 -9.62 15.79
N TYR A 191 -33.96 -10.75 15.21
CA TYR A 191 -32.65 -10.83 14.58
C TYR A 191 -32.57 -9.99 13.30
N ALA A 192 -33.64 -9.91 12.52
CA ALA A 192 -33.72 -9.04 11.34
C ALA A 192 -33.60 -7.55 11.73
N ALA A 193 -34.18 -7.13 12.85
CA ALA A 193 -34.01 -5.77 13.38
C ALA A 193 -32.54 -5.48 13.73
N GLN A 194 -31.82 -6.43 14.35
CA GLN A 194 -30.38 -6.31 14.63
C GLN A 194 -29.56 -6.15 13.34
N VAL A 195 -29.88 -6.94 12.31
CA VAL A 195 -29.23 -6.85 11.00
C VAL A 195 -29.53 -5.51 10.33
N HIS A 196 -30.75 -5.00 10.44
CA HIS A 196 -31.12 -3.70 9.90
C HIS A 196 -30.32 -2.56 10.55
N GLN A 197 -30.16 -2.59 11.88
CA GLN A 197 -29.32 -1.63 12.61
C GLN A 197 -27.85 -1.70 12.17
N ALA A 198 -27.30 -2.91 12.02
CA ALA A 198 -25.93 -3.11 11.53
C ALA A 198 -25.74 -2.56 10.11
N ALA A 199 -26.75 -2.72 9.26
CA ALA A 199 -26.71 -2.19 7.91
C ALA A 199 -26.83 -0.67 7.86
N ALA A 200 -27.73 -0.07 8.66
CA ALA A 200 -27.85 1.38 8.80
C ALA A 200 -26.53 2.01 9.29
N PHE A 201 -25.84 1.35 10.22
CA PHE A 201 -24.51 1.74 10.68
C PHE A 201 -23.48 1.72 9.55
N LEU A 202 -23.48 0.69 8.70
CA LEU A 202 -22.59 0.57 7.54
C LEU A 202 -22.91 1.56 6.42
N GLU A 203 -24.15 2.04 6.32
CA GLU A 203 -24.58 3.07 5.36
C GLU A 203 -24.29 4.51 5.82
N GLY A 204 -23.74 4.69 7.02
CA GLY A 204 -23.45 6.02 7.57
C GLY A 204 -24.65 6.74 8.17
N LYS A 205 -25.81 6.08 8.34
CA LYS A 205 -27.01 6.62 9.01
C LYS A 205 -26.89 6.52 10.54
N GLN A 206 -25.76 6.97 11.06
CA GLN A 206 -25.37 6.75 12.45
C GLN A 206 -26.13 7.64 13.43
N GLN A 207 -26.49 8.87 13.03
CA GLN A 207 -27.24 9.81 13.87
C GLN A 207 -28.67 9.32 14.13
N ASP A 208 -29.41 8.99 13.06
CA ASP A 208 -30.77 8.46 13.17
C ASP A 208 -30.82 7.19 14.03
N LEU A 209 -29.82 6.31 13.88
CA LEU A 209 -29.70 5.10 14.67
C LEU A 209 -29.40 5.39 16.15
N LEU A 210 -28.55 6.38 16.45
CA LEU A 210 -28.28 6.78 17.85
C LEU A 210 -29.51 7.40 18.51
N GLU A 211 -30.28 8.21 17.79
CA GLU A 211 -31.53 8.79 18.29
C GLU A 211 -32.56 7.70 18.59
N GLU A 212 -32.71 6.74 17.67
CA GLU A 212 -33.60 5.60 17.86
C GLU A 212 -33.18 4.72 19.06
N LEU A 213 -31.88 4.42 19.20
CA LEU A 213 -31.40 3.64 20.35
C LEU A 213 -31.59 4.36 21.68
N ARG A 214 -31.42 5.70 21.71
CA ARG A 214 -31.69 6.52 22.91
C ARG A 214 -33.17 6.50 23.26
N ARG A 215 -34.06 6.58 22.27
CA ARG A 215 -35.50 6.46 22.46
C ARG A 215 -35.86 5.09 23.05
N GLN A 216 -35.36 4.01 22.47
CA GLN A 216 -35.57 2.64 22.99
C GLN A 216 -35.03 2.45 24.40
N MET A 217 -33.87 3.05 24.72
CA MET A 217 -33.29 3.00 26.06
C MET A 217 -34.19 3.69 27.09
N GLN A 218 -34.74 4.85 26.73
CA GLN A 218 -35.66 5.61 27.57
C GLN A 218 -36.98 4.86 27.78
N GLU A 219 -37.57 4.32 26.72
CA GLU A 219 -38.79 3.49 26.80
C GLU A 219 -38.57 2.25 27.69
N ALA A 220 -37.42 1.58 27.59
CA ALA A 220 -37.08 0.44 28.44
C ALA A 220 -36.92 0.86 29.91
N ALA A 221 -36.31 2.02 30.18
CA ALA A 221 -36.18 2.56 31.54
C ALA A 221 -37.55 2.92 32.15
N GLU A 222 -38.45 3.52 31.36
CA GLU A 222 -39.83 3.84 31.77
C GLU A 222 -40.65 2.58 32.11
N ARG A 223 -40.44 1.50 31.36
CA ARG A 223 -41.02 0.17 31.62
C ARG A 223 -40.35 -0.59 32.76
N ARG A 224 -39.33 0.00 33.42
CA ARG A 224 -38.53 -0.61 34.49
C ARG A 224 -37.73 -1.85 34.04
N GLU A 225 -37.42 -1.94 32.75
CA GLU A 225 -36.58 -2.99 32.14
C GLU A 225 -35.09 -2.59 32.21
N PHE A 226 -34.55 -2.48 33.42
CA PHE A 226 -33.22 -1.88 33.64
C PHE A 226 -32.07 -2.63 32.96
N GLU A 227 -32.16 -3.96 32.83
CA GLU A 227 -31.15 -4.75 32.10
C GLU A 227 -31.13 -4.40 30.61
N ARG A 228 -32.31 -4.21 30.00
CA ARG A 228 -32.43 -3.82 28.60
C ARG A 228 -31.94 -2.39 28.37
N ALA A 229 -32.30 -1.47 29.26
CA ALA A 229 -31.82 -0.09 29.23
C ALA A 229 -30.28 -0.02 29.38
N ALA A 230 -29.69 -0.82 30.28
CA ALA A 230 -28.24 -0.89 30.44
C ALA A 230 -27.54 -1.42 29.17
N GLN A 231 -28.08 -2.46 28.53
CA GLN A 231 -27.53 -2.98 27.27
C GLN A 231 -27.57 -1.92 26.14
N LEU A 232 -28.68 -1.19 26.02
CA LEU A 232 -28.84 -0.13 25.02
C LEU A 232 -27.90 1.05 25.31
N ARG A 233 -27.74 1.44 26.58
CA ARG A 233 -26.77 2.46 27.00
C ARG A 233 -25.35 2.08 26.61
N ASP A 234 -24.93 0.85 26.93
CA ASP A 234 -23.57 0.38 26.65
C ASP A 234 -23.33 0.30 25.12
N GLN A 235 -24.37 -0.07 24.35
CA GLN A 235 -24.35 -0.04 22.89
C GLN A 235 -24.20 1.40 22.34
N ILE A 236 -24.96 2.36 22.89
CA ILE A 236 -24.85 3.79 22.54
C ILE A 236 -23.44 4.31 22.83
N GLN A 237 -22.90 4.05 24.03
CA GLN A 237 -21.56 4.50 24.42
C GLN A 237 -20.47 3.90 23.51
N ALA A 238 -20.59 2.62 23.16
CA ALA A 238 -19.64 1.97 22.26
C ALA A 238 -19.73 2.55 20.84
N MET A 239 -20.93 2.88 20.36
CA MET A 239 -21.13 3.57 19.08
C MET A 239 -20.59 5.01 19.09
N GLU A 240 -20.85 5.76 20.16
CA GLU A 240 -20.34 7.12 20.36
C GLU A 240 -18.82 7.16 20.46
N ALA A 241 -18.18 6.16 21.10
CA ALA A 241 -16.72 6.06 21.16
C ALA A 241 -16.08 5.81 19.78
N VAL A 242 -16.77 5.06 18.91
CA VAL A 242 -16.36 4.89 17.50
C VAL A 242 -16.60 6.18 16.72
N TYR A 243 -17.70 6.89 16.98
CA TYR A 243 -18.10 8.12 16.30
C TYR A 243 -17.30 9.36 16.70
N ALA A 244 -16.93 9.51 17.98
CA ALA A 244 -16.14 10.63 18.48
C ALA A 244 -14.74 10.68 17.85
N ARG A 245 -14.18 9.52 17.49
CA ARG A 245 -12.95 9.40 16.69
C ARG A 245 -13.13 9.87 15.25
N GLN A 246 -14.36 9.92 14.74
CA GLN A 246 -14.74 10.32 13.38
C GLN A 246 -15.29 11.75 13.29
N ARG A 247 -15.22 12.61 14.33
CA ARG A 247 -15.93 13.93 14.34
C ARG A 247 -15.06 15.18 14.22
N ILE A 248 -13.74 15.07 14.18
CA ILE A 248 -12.85 16.23 14.07
C ILE A 248 -12.65 16.56 12.58
N ALA A 249 -13.24 17.66 12.10
CA ALA A 249 -13.28 18.16 10.71
C ALA A 249 -14.43 17.65 9.82
N SER A 250 -15.45 18.51 9.60
CA SER A 250 -15.82 19.04 8.27
C SER A 250 -17.22 19.67 8.28
N ALA A 251 -17.33 20.88 7.74
CA ALA A 251 -18.58 21.46 7.24
C ALA A 251 -18.77 21.01 5.78
N GLY A 252 -19.96 20.49 5.45
CA GLY A 252 -20.34 20.04 4.09
C GLY A 252 -20.76 18.57 4.07
N LEU A 253 -22.07 18.30 4.17
CA LEU A 253 -22.67 16.98 4.43
C LEU A 253 -22.89 16.09 3.20
N GLU A 254 -22.18 16.30 2.08
CA GLU A 254 -22.50 15.62 0.81
C GLU A 254 -21.52 14.53 0.40
N ASP A 255 -22.07 13.38 0.01
CA ASP A 255 -21.34 12.23 -0.52
C ASP A 255 -20.85 12.50 -1.95
N ARG A 256 -19.53 12.47 -2.12
CA ARG A 256 -18.86 12.73 -3.40
C ARG A 256 -17.68 11.79 -3.62
N ASP A 257 -17.42 11.46 -4.87
CA ASP A 257 -16.18 10.80 -5.26
C ASP A 257 -15.31 11.78 -6.05
N VAL A 258 -13.99 11.77 -5.84
CA VAL A 258 -13.04 12.64 -6.54
C VAL A 258 -12.08 11.77 -7.34
N ALA A 259 -12.03 11.95 -8.66
CA ALA A 259 -11.18 11.18 -9.56
C ALA A 259 -10.19 12.08 -10.32
N ALA A 260 -8.92 11.72 -10.28
CA ALA A 260 -7.87 12.39 -11.05
C ALA A 260 -6.88 11.39 -11.62
N VAL A 261 -6.24 11.73 -12.74
CA VAL A 261 -5.37 10.79 -13.47
C VAL A 261 -3.97 11.37 -13.67
N ALA A 262 -2.97 10.53 -13.41
CA ALA A 262 -1.62 10.75 -13.89
C ALA A 262 -1.32 9.73 -14.99
N GLN A 263 -0.70 10.18 -16.08
CA GLN A 263 -0.39 9.34 -17.23
C GLN A 263 1.10 9.46 -17.53
N SER A 264 1.70 8.34 -17.94
CA SER A 264 2.98 8.40 -18.61
C SER A 264 3.16 7.20 -19.54
N GLY A 265 3.49 7.48 -20.80
CA GLY A 265 3.58 6.45 -21.84
C GLY A 265 2.27 5.68 -21.99
N ASP A 266 2.37 4.35 -21.98
CA ASP A 266 1.21 3.44 -22.06
C ASP A 266 0.58 3.08 -20.71
N ALA A 267 1.10 3.64 -19.61
CA ALA A 267 0.57 3.44 -18.27
C ALA A 267 -0.06 4.71 -17.70
N ALA A 268 -1.14 4.56 -16.94
CA ALA A 268 -1.70 5.64 -16.13
C ALA A 268 -2.05 5.13 -14.73
N CYS A 269 -2.20 6.06 -13.79
CA CYS A 269 -2.76 5.82 -12.47
C CYS A 269 -3.95 6.77 -12.28
N VAL A 270 -5.11 6.24 -11.91
CA VAL A 270 -6.23 7.06 -11.43
C VAL A 270 -6.26 7.01 -9.92
N GLN A 271 -6.24 8.18 -9.28
CA GLN A 271 -6.56 8.34 -7.86
C GLN A 271 -8.05 8.55 -7.70
N MET A 272 -8.66 7.80 -6.78
CA MET A 272 -10.01 8.01 -6.29
C MET A 272 -9.97 8.43 -4.82
N PHE A 273 -10.72 9.47 -4.43
CA PHE A 273 -11.10 9.71 -3.04
C PHE A 273 -12.59 9.46 -2.87
N PHE A 274 -12.95 8.76 -1.79
CA PHE A 274 -14.34 8.53 -1.39
C PHE A 274 -14.65 9.45 -0.23
N ILE A 275 -15.49 10.45 -0.47
CA ILE A 275 -15.90 11.40 0.56
C ILE A 275 -17.35 11.12 0.92
N ARG A 276 -17.62 10.88 2.20
CA ARG A 276 -18.97 10.67 2.72
C ARG A 276 -19.18 11.55 3.93
N GLY A 277 -20.33 12.23 4.00
CA GLY A 277 -20.61 13.20 5.08
C GLY A 277 -19.52 14.28 5.26
N GLY A 278 -18.81 14.67 4.19
CA GLY A 278 -17.76 15.69 4.22
C GLY A 278 -16.35 15.21 4.58
N ARG A 279 -16.16 13.93 4.89
CA ARG A 279 -14.86 13.35 5.26
C ARG A 279 -14.38 12.35 4.21
N VAL A 280 -13.07 12.30 3.97
CA VAL A 280 -12.44 11.24 3.17
C VAL A 280 -12.54 9.92 3.95
N GLN A 281 -13.43 9.03 3.53
CA GLN A 281 -13.56 7.67 4.10
C GLN A 281 -12.50 6.72 3.55
N GLY A 282 -11.95 7.01 2.37
CA GLY A 282 -10.93 6.17 1.76
C GLY A 282 -10.31 6.82 0.52
N GLN A 283 -9.17 6.26 0.11
CA GLN A 283 -8.48 6.64 -1.11
C GLN A 283 -7.99 5.37 -1.83
N GLU A 284 -8.04 5.36 -3.16
CA GLU A 284 -7.63 4.21 -3.97
C GLU A 284 -6.85 4.63 -5.21
N HIS A 285 -5.91 3.77 -5.63
CA HIS A 285 -5.10 3.95 -6.83
C HIS A 285 -5.40 2.84 -7.83
N PHE A 286 -5.68 3.19 -9.08
CA PHE A 286 -5.97 2.25 -10.16
C PHE A 286 -4.92 2.39 -11.25
N LEU A 287 -4.08 1.37 -11.42
CA LEU A 287 -3.15 1.30 -12.53
C LEU A 287 -3.89 0.89 -13.79
N LEU A 288 -3.65 1.63 -14.88
CA LEU A 288 -4.24 1.43 -16.19
C LEU A 288 -3.15 1.17 -17.22
N SER A 289 -3.47 0.33 -18.20
CA SER A 289 -2.64 0.03 -19.37
C SER A 289 -3.40 0.35 -20.66
N GLY A 290 -2.69 0.45 -21.80
CA GLY A 290 -3.31 0.84 -23.06
C GLY A 290 -3.72 2.31 -23.07
N THR A 291 -2.95 3.18 -22.41
CA THR A 291 -3.25 4.63 -22.34
C THR A 291 -2.45 5.46 -23.33
N GLN A 292 -1.56 4.86 -24.12
CA GLN A 292 -0.70 5.60 -25.05
C GLN A 292 -1.54 6.36 -26.08
N GLY A 293 -1.24 7.65 -26.26
CA GLY A 293 -1.91 8.51 -27.24
C GLY A 293 -3.34 8.91 -26.91
N LEU A 294 -3.84 8.63 -25.70
CA LEU A 294 -5.14 9.12 -25.21
C LEU A 294 -4.95 10.35 -24.33
N THR A 295 -5.97 11.22 -24.32
CA THR A 295 -6.05 12.34 -23.38
C THR A 295 -6.47 11.87 -21.98
N ARG A 296 -6.22 12.69 -20.96
CA ARG A 296 -6.66 12.42 -19.58
C ARG A 296 -8.17 12.21 -19.46
N GLY A 297 -8.96 13.05 -20.14
CA GLY A 297 -10.43 12.92 -20.19
C GLY A 297 -10.90 11.60 -20.81
N GLN A 298 -10.21 11.11 -21.84
CA GLN A 298 -10.51 9.81 -22.45
C GLN A 298 -10.18 8.65 -21.51
N ILE A 299 -9.05 8.72 -20.81
CA ILE A 299 -8.63 7.71 -19.82
C ILE A 299 -9.63 7.68 -18.66
N LEU A 300 -9.98 8.84 -18.10
CA LEU A 300 -10.97 8.97 -17.03
C LEU A 300 -12.34 8.45 -17.47
N SER A 301 -12.81 8.78 -18.68
CA SER A 301 -14.09 8.27 -19.21
C SER A 301 -14.11 6.74 -19.23
N GLN A 302 -13.09 6.10 -19.81
CA GLN A 302 -13.01 4.63 -19.87
C GLN A 302 -12.87 3.99 -18.49
N PHE A 303 -12.13 4.62 -17.58
CA PHE A 303 -11.96 4.16 -16.21
C PHE A 303 -13.27 4.21 -15.42
N LEU A 304 -13.95 5.36 -15.39
CA LEU A 304 -15.17 5.57 -14.60
C LEU A 304 -16.30 4.62 -15.02
N LYS A 305 -16.45 4.40 -16.33
CA LYS A 305 -17.40 3.42 -16.88
C LYS A 305 -17.11 2.01 -16.36
N GLN A 306 -15.86 1.56 -16.40
CA GLN A 306 -15.50 0.22 -15.93
C GLN A 306 -15.61 0.10 -14.40
N TYR A 307 -15.19 1.14 -13.65
CA TYR A 307 -15.21 1.17 -12.19
C TYR A 307 -16.63 1.15 -11.64
N TYR A 308 -17.48 2.07 -12.11
CA TYR A 308 -18.83 2.18 -11.57
C TYR A 308 -19.73 1.02 -11.96
N GLU A 309 -19.44 0.27 -13.03
CA GLU A 309 -20.21 -0.94 -13.40
C GLU A 309 -20.26 -1.96 -12.25
N ASP A 310 -19.16 -2.12 -11.52
CA ASP A 310 -19.05 -3.07 -10.40
C ASP A 310 -19.21 -2.40 -9.02
N ALA A 311 -19.26 -1.06 -8.96
CA ALA A 311 -19.39 -0.34 -7.70
C ALA A 311 -20.74 -0.66 -7.03
N PRO A 312 -20.75 -1.09 -5.75
CA PRO A 312 -21.99 -1.45 -5.03
C PRO A 312 -22.79 -0.22 -4.57
N SER A 313 -22.13 0.93 -4.40
CA SER A 313 -22.74 2.19 -4.00
C SER A 313 -22.23 3.33 -4.86
N LEU A 314 -23.10 4.28 -5.21
CA LEU A 314 -22.77 5.43 -6.06
C LEU A 314 -22.95 6.74 -5.28
N PRO A 315 -22.00 7.71 -5.40
CA PRO A 315 -22.12 9.02 -4.75
C PRO A 315 -23.19 9.88 -5.42
N ARG A 316 -23.53 11.03 -4.81
CA ARG A 316 -24.39 12.04 -5.43
C ARG A 316 -23.62 12.91 -6.43
N GLU A 317 -22.32 13.08 -6.20
CA GLU A 317 -21.45 13.94 -6.98
C GLU A 317 -20.14 13.22 -7.33
N VAL A 318 -19.66 13.38 -8.56
CA VAL A 318 -18.34 12.90 -9.01
C VAL A 318 -17.53 14.09 -9.53
N LEU A 319 -16.44 14.42 -8.85
CA LEU A 319 -15.53 15.52 -9.20
C LEU A 319 -14.35 15.00 -10.03
N LEU A 320 -14.08 15.62 -11.17
CA LEU A 320 -13.08 15.19 -12.12
C LEU A 320 -12.00 16.26 -12.37
N GLN A 321 -10.81 15.81 -12.75
CA GLN A 321 -9.69 16.67 -13.15
C GLN A 321 -9.91 17.40 -14.48
N ASP A 322 -10.44 16.66 -15.46
CA ASP A 322 -10.63 17.08 -16.85
C ASP A 322 -12.04 16.65 -17.30
N PRO A 323 -12.66 17.37 -18.26
CA PRO A 323 -13.94 16.95 -18.84
C PRO A 323 -13.79 15.60 -19.54
N VAL A 324 -14.83 14.76 -19.41
CA VAL A 324 -14.87 13.42 -20.00
C VAL A 324 -15.81 13.36 -21.19
N GLU A 325 -15.49 12.48 -22.15
CA GLU A 325 -16.40 12.20 -23.27
C GLU A 325 -17.73 11.67 -22.75
N ASP A 326 -18.83 12.21 -23.28
CA ASP A 326 -20.22 11.85 -22.96
C ASP A 326 -20.57 11.97 -21.48
N GLN A 327 -20.09 13.03 -20.83
CA GLN A 327 -20.32 13.31 -19.40
C GLN A 327 -21.80 13.25 -19.01
N GLU A 328 -22.71 13.73 -19.87
CA GLU A 328 -24.16 13.66 -19.64
C GLU A 328 -24.69 12.21 -19.66
N VAL A 329 -24.24 11.39 -20.61
CA VAL A 329 -24.61 9.97 -20.71
C VAL A 329 -24.09 9.20 -19.49
N LEU A 330 -22.87 9.51 -19.04
CA LEU A 330 -22.28 8.96 -17.82
C LEU A 330 -23.13 9.33 -16.58
N ALA A 331 -23.49 10.61 -16.44
CA ALA A 331 -24.32 11.07 -15.32
C ALA A 331 -25.71 10.41 -15.31
N GLN A 332 -26.36 10.30 -16.48
CA GLN A 332 -27.67 9.63 -16.63
C GLN A 332 -27.60 8.14 -16.26
N TRP A 333 -26.56 7.45 -16.74
CA TRP A 333 -26.32 6.05 -16.41
C TRP A 333 -26.12 5.83 -14.89
N LEU A 334 -25.30 6.67 -14.25
CA LEU A 334 -25.08 6.62 -12.81
C LEU A 334 -26.35 6.94 -12.03
N ALA A 335 -27.14 7.92 -12.48
CA ALA A 335 -28.40 8.28 -11.84
C ALA A 335 -29.42 7.12 -11.88
N ARG A 336 -29.52 6.42 -13.01
CA ARG A 336 -30.38 5.24 -13.18
C ARG A 336 -29.96 4.10 -12.26
N ARG A 337 -28.66 3.83 -12.10
CA ARG A 337 -28.14 2.80 -11.17
C ARG A 337 -28.31 3.18 -9.71
N ARG A 338 -28.16 4.46 -9.36
CA ARG A 338 -28.30 4.95 -7.97
C ARG A 338 -29.75 4.99 -7.51
N GLY A 339 -30.70 5.16 -8.43
CA GLY A 339 -32.10 5.46 -8.11
C GLY A 339 -32.32 6.93 -7.71
N GLY A 340 -31.45 7.85 -8.17
CA GLY A 340 -31.54 9.28 -7.88
C GLY A 340 -30.48 10.10 -8.62
N PRO A 341 -30.58 11.44 -8.65
CA PRO A 341 -29.72 12.30 -9.50
C PRO A 341 -28.22 12.19 -9.16
N VAL A 342 -27.36 12.11 -10.16
CA VAL A 342 -25.90 12.12 -9.98
C VAL A 342 -25.31 13.24 -10.82
N SER A 343 -24.52 14.12 -10.21
CA SER A 343 -23.75 15.14 -10.94
C SER A 343 -22.34 14.64 -11.21
N VAL A 344 -21.83 14.95 -12.40
CA VAL A 344 -20.42 14.77 -12.77
C VAL A 344 -19.90 16.15 -13.12
N GLU A 345 -18.88 16.63 -12.41
CA GLU A 345 -18.42 18.03 -12.48
C GLU A 345 -16.90 18.14 -12.58
N VAL A 346 -16.43 19.21 -13.24
CA VAL A 346 -15.01 19.58 -13.29
C VAL A 346 -14.85 20.91 -12.55
N PRO A 347 -14.49 20.90 -11.26
CA PRO A 347 -14.40 22.13 -10.48
C PRO A 347 -13.26 23.00 -11.00
N GLN A 348 -13.53 24.29 -11.14
CA GLN A 348 -12.58 25.29 -11.64
C GLN A 348 -11.90 26.09 -10.53
N ARG A 349 -12.56 26.27 -9.38
CA ARG A 349 -12.08 27.08 -8.23
C ARG A 349 -12.60 26.54 -6.90
N GLY A 350 -12.02 27.01 -5.80
CA GLY A 350 -12.45 26.69 -4.42
C GLY A 350 -11.94 25.33 -3.91
N ASP A 351 -12.50 24.88 -2.78
CA ASP A 351 -12.02 23.67 -2.09
C ASP A 351 -12.21 22.39 -2.93
N ARG A 352 -13.26 22.33 -3.75
CA ARG A 352 -13.50 21.24 -4.71
C ARG A 352 -12.33 21.08 -5.68
N ARG A 353 -11.76 22.19 -6.17
CA ARG A 353 -10.60 22.17 -7.07
C ARG A 353 -9.35 21.65 -6.36
N ARG A 354 -9.12 22.09 -5.12
CA ARG A 354 -7.96 21.65 -4.32
C ARG A 354 -7.98 20.15 -4.06
N LEU A 355 -9.16 19.56 -3.82
CA LEU A 355 -9.31 18.11 -3.65
C LEU A 355 -8.92 17.34 -4.92
N VAL A 356 -9.34 17.83 -6.08
CA VAL A 356 -8.97 17.25 -7.38
C VAL A 356 -7.48 17.38 -7.66
N GLU A 357 -6.85 18.51 -7.28
CA GLU A 357 -5.41 18.72 -7.40
C GLU A 357 -4.62 17.77 -6.51
N LEU A 358 -5.02 17.63 -5.25
CA LEU A 358 -4.45 16.64 -4.33
C LEU A 358 -4.57 15.22 -4.90
N ALA A 359 -5.72 14.88 -5.51
CA ALA A 359 -5.90 13.59 -6.13
C ALA A 359 -4.93 13.37 -7.31
N ALA A 360 -4.72 14.41 -8.13
CA ALA A 360 -3.79 14.37 -9.26
C ALA A 360 -2.34 14.21 -8.81
N GLU A 361 -1.93 14.91 -7.75
CA GLU A 361 -0.60 14.79 -7.16
C GLU A 361 -0.36 13.37 -6.60
N ASN A 362 -1.33 12.81 -5.88
CA ASN A 362 -1.25 11.44 -5.37
C ASN A 362 -1.20 10.40 -6.50
N ALA A 363 -1.97 10.58 -7.57
CA ALA A 363 -1.91 9.72 -8.75
C ALA A 363 -0.51 9.74 -9.39
N ALA A 364 0.10 10.92 -9.50
CA ALA A 364 1.44 11.07 -10.08
C ALA A 364 2.52 10.44 -9.21
N LEU A 365 2.44 10.65 -7.89
CA LEU A 365 3.36 10.07 -6.92
C LEU A 365 3.30 8.54 -6.95
N PHE A 366 2.08 7.97 -6.94
CA PHE A 366 1.89 6.53 -6.98
C PHE A 366 2.37 5.92 -8.31
N LEU A 367 2.03 6.54 -9.45
CA LEU A 367 2.52 6.07 -10.76
C LEU A 367 4.05 6.09 -10.83
N HIS A 368 4.70 7.10 -10.25
CA HIS A 368 6.15 7.17 -10.18
C HIS A 368 6.74 6.04 -9.31
N GLN A 369 6.14 5.77 -8.14
CA GLN A 369 6.54 4.67 -7.26
C GLN A 369 6.33 3.30 -7.91
N GLU A 370 5.18 3.07 -8.55
CA GLU A 370 4.87 1.82 -9.23
C GLU A 370 5.77 1.59 -10.44
N ARG A 371 6.19 2.64 -11.14
CA ARG A 371 7.22 2.52 -12.18
C ARG A 371 8.60 2.24 -11.63
N ALA A 372 8.95 2.85 -10.50
CA ALA A 372 10.14 2.49 -9.76
C ALA A 372 10.07 1.04 -9.29
N ARG A 373 8.88 0.48 -9.04
CA ARG A 373 8.67 -0.95 -8.69
C ARG A 373 8.68 -1.89 -9.90
N ALA A 374 8.09 -1.46 -11.01
CA ALA A 374 7.91 -2.24 -12.23
C ALA A 374 9.14 -2.26 -13.16
N VAL A 375 10.28 -1.69 -12.73
CA VAL A 375 11.46 -1.32 -13.51
C VAL A 375 11.68 -2.18 -14.77
N GLY A 376 11.47 -1.56 -15.93
CA GLY A 376 12.23 -1.91 -17.12
C GLY A 376 13.69 -1.50 -16.89
N GLY A 377 14.58 -2.49 -16.89
CA GLY A 377 16.01 -2.34 -16.60
C GLY A 377 16.58 -3.59 -15.89
N PRO A 378 17.91 -3.78 -15.85
CA PRO A 378 18.54 -4.95 -15.21
C PRO A 378 18.14 -5.14 -13.74
N GLU A 379 17.90 -4.04 -13.00
CA GLU A 379 17.53 -4.10 -11.58
C GLU A 379 16.10 -4.61 -11.34
N GLY A 380 15.16 -4.35 -12.25
CA GLY A 380 13.79 -4.87 -12.15
C GLY A 380 13.68 -6.35 -12.47
N VAL A 381 14.50 -6.82 -13.43
CA VAL A 381 14.65 -8.25 -13.72
C VAL A 381 15.17 -8.98 -12.47
N ALA A 382 16.18 -8.42 -11.80
CA ALA A 382 16.70 -8.99 -10.55
C ALA A 382 15.64 -9.13 -9.45
N LEU A 383 14.77 -8.15 -9.28
CA LEU A 383 13.71 -8.17 -8.26
C LEU A 383 12.61 -9.18 -8.58
N LYS A 384 12.22 -9.31 -9.86
CA LYS A 384 11.25 -10.32 -10.31
C LYS A 384 11.81 -11.74 -10.18
N GLU A 385 13.04 -11.98 -10.64
CA GLU A 385 13.70 -13.27 -10.43
C GLU A 385 13.78 -13.61 -8.95
N LEU A 386 14.14 -12.64 -8.09
CA LEU A 386 14.22 -12.86 -6.65
C LEU A 386 12.85 -13.19 -6.05
N GLN A 387 11.77 -12.54 -6.50
CA GLN A 387 10.40 -12.89 -6.13
C GLN A 387 10.08 -14.34 -6.49
N GLU A 388 10.38 -14.77 -7.71
CA GLU A 388 10.08 -16.11 -8.23
C GLU A 388 10.86 -17.19 -7.47
N PHE A 389 12.18 -17.00 -7.29
CA PHE A 389 13.03 -17.95 -6.57
C PHE A 389 12.62 -18.11 -5.10
N LEU A 390 12.25 -17.00 -4.44
CA LEU A 390 11.82 -16.99 -3.04
C LEU A 390 10.31 -17.26 -2.87
N ARG A 391 9.56 -17.39 -3.97
CA ARG A 391 8.09 -17.56 -3.98
C ARG A 391 7.35 -16.50 -3.17
N LEU A 392 7.77 -15.24 -3.29
CA LEU A 392 7.14 -14.12 -2.59
C LEU A 392 5.80 -13.74 -3.26
N GLU A 393 4.82 -13.35 -2.45
CA GLU A 393 3.51 -12.90 -2.93
C GLU A 393 3.59 -11.64 -3.81
N ALA A 394 4.60 -10.80 -3.58
CA ALA A 394 4.84 -9.57 -4.32
C ALA A 394 6.35 -9.34 -4.55
N VAL A 395 6.68 -8.52 -5.54
CA VAL A 395 8.06 -8.10 -5.85
C VAL A 395 8.65 -7.36 -4.64
N PRO A 396 9.84 -7.76 -4.13
CA PRO A 396 10.42 -7.17 -2.92
C PRO A 396 11.09 -5.83 -3.22
N PHE A 397 10.31 -4.77 -3.40
CA PHE A 397 10.82 -3.46 -3.83
C PHE A 397 11.75 -2.80 -2.82
N ARG A 398 11.37 -2.84 -1.53
CA ARG A 398 12.16 -2.33 -0.41
C ARG A 398 12.79 -3.49 0.34
N ILE A 399 14.11 -3.59 0.28
CA ILE A 399 14.88 -4.65 0.95
C ILE A 399 15.67 -4.01 2.08
N GLU A 400 15.55 -4.54 3.30
CA GLU A 400 16.38 -4.14 4.44
C GLU A 400 17.34 -5.27 4.79
N ALA A 401 18.64 -4.95 4.89
CA ALA A 401 19.65 -5.93 5.27
C ALA A 401 20.35 -5.58 6.57
N TYR A 402 20.57 -6.61 7.37
CA TYR A 402 21.06 -6.54 8.74
C TYR A 402 22.38 -7.31 8.87
N ASP A 403 23.40 -6.62 9.37
CA ASP A 403 24.71 -7.20 9.70
C ASP A 403 25.05 -6.88 11.15
N VAL A 404 25.55 -7.87 11.88
CA VAL A 404 26.04 -7.74 13.26
C VAL A 404 27.53 -8.05 13.26
N SER A 405 28.34 -7.09 13.70
CA SER A 405 29.78 -7.22 13.75
C SER A 405 30.28 -7.10 15.20
N ASN A 406 30.91 -8.17 15.69
CA ASN A 406 31.44 -8.26 17.05
C ASN A 406 32.92 -7.81 17.15
N PHE A 407 33.25 -7.06 18.21
CA PHE A 407 34.61 -6.64 18.52
C PHE A 407 35.10 -7.30 19.82
N GLN A 408 36.35 -7.75 19.84
CA GLN A 408 36.97 -8.39 21.01
C GLN A 408 37.15 -7.47 22.24
N ALA A 409 36.87 -6.16 22.12
CA ALA A 409 37.08 -5.20 23.21
C ALA A 409 35.89 -4.27 23.49
N GLY A 410 34.67 -4.84 23.54
CA GLY A 410 33.56 -4.31 24.35
C GLY A 410 32.50 -3.44 23.66
N GLU A 411 32.63 -3.09 22.37
CA GLU A 411 31.60 -2.33 21.64
C GLU A 411 31.12 -3.10 20.41
N ALA A 412 29.96 -3.75 20.51
CA ALA A 412 29.30 -4.39 19.37
C ALA A 412 28.41 -3.38 18.62
N VAL A 413 28.45 -3.45 17.29
CA VAL A 413 27.68 -2.56 16.41
C VAL A 413 26.97 -3.38 15.36
N GLY A 414 25.71 -3.03 15.16
CA GLY A 414 24.87 -3.57 14.12
C GLY A 414 24.58 -2.51 13.07
N SER A 415 24.49 -2.94 11.82
CA SER A 415 24.22 -2.07 10.70
C SER A 415 22.96 -2.50 9.96
N LEU A 416 22.17 -1.51 9.58
CA LEU A 416 21.00 -1.64 8.74
C LEU A 416 21.23 -0.81 7.49
N ILE A 417 21.15 -1.48 6.34
CA ILE A 417 21.12 -0.83 5.04
C ILE A 417 19.77 -1.05 4.35
N THR A 418 19.44 -0.18 3.42
CA THR A 418 18.17 -0.23 2.71
C THR A 418 18.41 -0.14 1.20
N PHE A 419 17.77 -1.02 0.47
CA PHE A 419 17.65 -0.95 -0.98
C PHE A 419 16.19 -0.65 -1.34
N GLU A 420 15.98 0.21 -2.33
CA GLU A 420 14.68 0.43 -2.97
C GLU A 420 14.84 0.32 -4.48
N GLY A 421 13.98 -0.44 -5.14
CA GLY A 421 14.05 -0.65 -6.59
C GLY A 421 15.38 -1.26 -7.05
N GLY A 422 15.97 -2.12 -6.19
CA GLY A 422 17.26 -2.76 -6.47
C GLY A 422 18.48 -1.84 -6.31
N ARG A 423 18.32 -0.62 -5.78
CA ARG A 423 19.40 0.35 -5.59
C ARG A 423 19.57 0.79 -4.13
N PRO A 424 20.80 1.13 -3.67
CA PRO A 424 21.05 1.66 -2.34
C PRO A 424 20.29 2.95 -2.01
N LYS A 425 19.46 2.94 -0.96
CA LYS A 425 18.84 4.15 -0.37
C LYS A 425 19.60 4.61 0.87
N LYS A 426 20.73 5.28 0.64
CA LYS A 426 21.69 5.67 1.70
C LYS A 426 21.10 6.56 2.80
N SER A 427 20.08 7.36 2.51
CA SER A 427 19.37 8.18 3.50
C SER A 427 18.73 7.35 4.62
N ASP A 428 18.44 6.07 4.33
CA ASP A 428 17.70 5.19 5.20
C ASP A 428 18.61 4.27 6.03
N TYR A 429 19.93 4.41 5.88
CA TYR A 429 20.91 3.57 6.59
C TYR A 429 20.96 3.92 8.07
N ARG A 430 21.13 2.90 8.92
CA ARG A 430 21.12 3.07 10.38
C ARG A 430 22.20 2.22 11.02
N ARG A 431 22.69 2.72 12.15
CA ARG A 431 23.65 2.00 13.00
C ARG A 431 23.06 1.87 14.38
N PHE A 432 23.24 0.70 14.96
CA PHE A 432 22.77 0.35 16.28
C PHE A 432 24.00 0.06 17.12
N ARG A 433 24.27 0.91 18.11
CA ARG A 433 25.22 0.57 19.17
C ARG A 433 24.50 -0.43 20.09
N MET A 434 25.09 -1.62 20.25
CA MET A 434 24.51 -2.68 21.08
C MET A 434 24.64 -2.31 22.56
N ARG A 435 23.65 -2.73 23.34
CA ARG A 435 23.68 -2.62 24.80
C ARG A 435 24.05 -3.94 25.47
N TRP A 436 24.15 -5.03 24.70
CA TRP A 436 24.53 -6.35 25.18
C TRP A 436 25.95 -6.37 25.78
N THR A 437 26.07 -6.87 27.01
CA THR A 437 27.31 -6.90 27.79
C THR A 437 27.83 -8.32 28.11
N GLU A 438 27.03 -9.37 27.86
CA GLU A 438 27.35 -10.76 28.21
C GLU A 438 27.98 -11.52 27.02
N GLY A 439 29.19 -11.13 26.62
CA GLY A 439 29.96 -11.82 25.56
C GLY A 439 29.39 -11.71 24.13
N PRO A 440 30.08 -12.28 23.12
CA PRO A 440 29.65 -12.19 21.73
C PRO A 440 28.48 -13.17 21.45
N ASN A 441 27.25 -12.65 21.46
CA ASN A 441 26.04 -13.40 21.07
C ASN A 441 25.34 -12.71 19.89
N ASP A 442 25.69 -13.11 18.67
CA ASP A 442 25.17 -12.54 17.42
C ASP A 442 23.64 -12.64 17.32
N TYR A 443 23.03 -13.71 17.86
CA TYR A 443 21.58 -13.90 17.85
C TYR A 443 20.87 -12.87 18.73
N ALA A 444 21.38 -12.66 19.94
CA ALA A 444 20.81 -11.69 20.88
C ALA A 444 20.96 -10.26 20.36
N MET A 445 22.11 -9.94 19.76
CA MET A 445 22.37 -8.62 19.19
C MET A 445 21.50 -8.33 17.95
N LEU A 446 21.31 -9.33 17.08
CA LEU A 446 20.37 -9.21 15.96
C LEU A 446 18.93 -8.99 16.45
N ALA A 447 18.50 -9.77 17.44
CA ALA A 447 17.18 -9.61 18.03
C ALA A 447 17.00 -8.21 18.66
N GLU A 448 18.01 -7.67 19.36
CA GLU A 448 17.99 -6.31 19.90
C GLU A 448 17.75 -5.27 18.79
N MET A 449 18.48 -5.37 17.67
CA MET A 449 18.30 -4.46 16.53
C MET A 449 16.89 -4.48 15.98
N LEU A 450 16.37 -5.68 15.72
CA LEU A 450 15.05 -5.86 15.12
C LEU A 450 13.95 -5.37 16.08
N ARG A 451 14.05 -5.66 17.38
CA ARG A 451 13.09 -5.13 18.37
C ARG A 451 13.08 -3.61 18.36
N ARG A 452 14.26 -2.97 18.34
CA ARG A 452 14.38 -1.50 18.27
C ARG A 452 13.79 -0.94 16.98
N ARG A 453 14.08 -1.55 15.82
CA ARG A 453 13.55 -1.18 14.51
C ARG A 453 12.02 -1.23 14.48
N PHE A 454 11.41 -2.32 14.93
CA PHE A 454 9.96 -2.52 14.86
C PHE A 454 9.21 -1.80 15.98
N SER A 455 9.82 -1.59 17.14
CA SER A 455 9.29 -0.69 18.17
C SER A 455 9.17 0.74 17.66
N GLN A 456 10.18 1.25 16.94
CA GLN A 456 10.14 2.59 16.36
C GLN A 456 9.11 2.70 15.22
N ALA A 457 8.99 1.65 14.40
CA ALA A 457 7.96 1.57 13.35
C ALA A 457 6.55 1.67 13.94
N ARG A 458 6.28 0.91 15.01
CA ARG A 458 4.99 0.94 15.71
C ARG A 458 4.71 2.31 16.32
N GLN A 459 5.68 2.93 16.98
CA GLN A 459 5.51 4.27 17.56
C GLN A 459 5.24 5.34 16.49
N GLU A 460 5.95 5.30 15.36
CA GLU A 460 5.65 6.21 14.25
C GLU A 460 4.27 5.96 13.65
N GLN A 461 3.88 4.70 13.49
CA GLN A 461 2.53 4.36 13.02
C GLN A 461 1.46 4.87 13.98
N GLU A 462 1.62 4.67 15.29
CA GLU A 462 0.68 5.18 16.32
C GLU A 462 0.57 6.72 16.31
N ARG A 463 1.61 7.44 15.87
CA ARG A 463 1.58 8.90 15.72
C ARG A 463 0.92 9.33 14.42
N LEU A 464 1.17 8.61 13.32
CA LEU A 464 0.51 8.82 12.03
C LEU A 464 -0.99 8.52 12.13
N ASP A 465 -1.37 7.47 12.87
CA ASP A 465 -2.77 7.14 13.18
C ASP A 465 -3.47 8.22 14.04
N ARG A 466 -2.71 9.14 14.65
CA ARG A 466 -3.19 10.33 15.37
C ARG A 466 -3.11 11.62 14.53
N ASP A 467 -2.87 11.51 13.22
CA ASP A 467 -2.70 12.63 12.28
C ASP A 467 -1.60 13.62 12.69
N GLU A 468 -0.60 13.17 13.46
CA GLU A 468 0.55 14.01 13.79
C GLU A 468 1.42 14.26 12.55
N PRO A 469 1.81 15.51 12.24
CA PRO A 469 2.69 15.78 11.10
C PRO A 469 4.08 15.18 11.35
N LEU A 470 4.34 14.06 10.70
CA LEU A 470 5.59 13.32 10.79
C LEU A 470 6.03 12.90 9.39
N ARG A 471 7.33 13.04 9.10
CA ARG A 471 7.93 12.38 7.95
C ARG A 471 8.20 10.90 8.31
N PRO A 472 7.50 9.94 7.71
CA PRO A 472 7.66 8.52 8.05
C PRO A 472 9.07 8.03 7.73
N LYS A 473 9.71 7.37 8.70
CA LYS A 473 11.11 6.93 8.60
C LYS A 473 11.29 5.45 8.95
N TRP A 474 10.57 4.98 9.95
CA TRP A 474 10.51 3.61 10.45
C TRP A 474 9.16 2.95 10.13
N SER A 475 8.07 3.71 10.03
CA SER A 475 6.75 3.16 9.67
C SER A 475 6.69 2.61 8.23
N VAL A 476 7.64 3.01 7.37
CA VAL A 476 7.84 2.35 6.06
C VAL A 476 8.51 1.00 6.30
N LEU A 477 7.74 -0.08 6.21
CA LEU A 477 8.21 -1.45 6.40
C LEU A 477 8.87 -1.98 5.12
N PRO A 478 9.89 -2.86 5.23
CA PRO A 478 10.46 -3.54 4.07
C PRO A 478 9.54 -4.64 3.54
N ASP A 479 9.70 -4.94 2.24
CA ASP A 479 9.05 -6.07 1.56
C ASP A 479 9.85 -7.38 1.75
N LEU A 480 11.15 -7.28 2.08
CA LEU A 480 12.04 -8.41 2.36
C LEU A 480 13.12 -8.02 3.38
N LEU A 481 13.31 -8.86 4.41
CA LEU A 481 14.45 -8.80 5.32
C LEU A 481 15.55 -9.76 4.86
N VAL A 482 16.78 -9.25 4.79
CA VAL A 482 17.99 -10.04 4.51
C VAL A 482 18.89 -10.00 5.75
N ILE A 483 19.15 -11.17 6.32
CA ILE A 483 20.01 -11.31 7.48
C ILE A 483 21.36 -11.86 7.01
N ASP A 484 22.46 -11.16 7.28
CA ASP A 484 23.80 -11.70 7.02
C ASP A 484 24.11 -12.77 8.08
N GLY A 485 23.78 -14.02 7.78
CA GLY A 485 23.78 -15.09 8.74
C GLY A 485 23.08 -16.35 8.22
N GLY A 486 23.31 -17.46 8.92
CA GLY A 486 22.69 -18.73 8.61
C GLY A 486 21.30 -18.87 9.22
N ARG A 487 20.83 -20.12 9.29
CA ARG A 487 19.49 -20.46 9.81
C ARG A 487 19.24 -20.00 11.24
N GLY A 488 20.24 -20.04 12.11
CA GLY A 488 20.08 -19.58 13.50
C GLY A 488 19.70 -18.09 13.58
N GLN A 489 20.39 -17.25 12.81
CA GLN A 489 20.14 -15.81 12.78
C GLN A 489 18.78 -15.51 12.15
N LEU A 490 18.43 -16.24 11.09
CA LEU A 490 17.10 -16.15 10.48
C LEU A 490 15.98 -16.50 11.47
N ASN A 491 16.13 -17.56 12.27
CA ASN A 491 15.12 -17.94 13.26
C ASN A 491 14.97 -16.87 14.35
N ALA A 492 16.08 -16.32 14.87
CA ALA A 492 16.04 -15.21 15.82
C ALA A 492 15.31 -13.98 15.25
N ALA A 493 15.50 -13.68 13.95
CA ALA A 493 14.76 -12.61 13.28
C ALA A 493 13.25 -12.90 13.17
N ARG A 494 12.88 -14.15 12.89
CA ARG A 494 11.48 -14.57 12.81
C ARG A 494 10.75 -14.45 14.14
N ASP A 495 11.41 -14.82 15.25
CA ASP A 495 10.82 -14.72 16.57
C ASP A 495 10.46 -13.26 16.90
N VAL A 496 11.33 -12.31 16.53
CA VAL A 496 11.05 -10.88 16.69
C VAL A 496 9.94 -10.39 15.75
N LEU A 497 9.93 -10.83 14.48
CA LEU A 497 8.84 -10.47 13.56
C LEU A 497 7.48 -10.96 14.10
N PHE A 498 7.43 -12.16 14.67
CA PHE A 498 6.25 -12.71 15.32
C PHE A 498 5.84 -11.88 16.55
N GLU A 499 6.77 -11.51 17.42
CA GLU A 499 6.57 -10.64 18.59
C GLU A 499 5.87 -9.31 18.20
N TYR A 500 6.25 -8.74 17.06
CA TYR A 500 5.68 -7.48 16.56
C TYR A 500 4.54 -7.66 15.54
N ASN A 501 4.05 -8.89 15.35
CA ASN A 501 2.96 -9.24 14.42
C ASN A 501 3.20 -8.75 12.98
N GLN A 502 4.45 -8.85 12.53
CA GLN A 502 4.90 -8.46 11.19
C GLN A 502 4.98 -9.68 10.28
N ALA A 503 4.25 -9.66 9.18
CA ALA A 503 4.21 -10.74 8.18
C ALA A 503 5.23 -10.52 7.05
N ILE A 504 6.42 -10.03 7.40
CA ILE A 504 7.45 -9.67 6.41
C ILE A 504 8.30 -10.92 6.11
N PRO A 505 8.49 -11.30 4.84
CA PRO A 505 9.42 -12.36 4.46
C PRO A 505 10.85 -12.05 4.93
N ALA A 506 11.54 -13.06 5.46
CA ALA A 506 12.93 -12.95 5.90
C ALA A 506 13.77 -14.10 5.33
N ILE A 507 14.99 -13.79 4.91
CA ILE A 507 15.98 -14.76 4.42
C ILE A 507 17.31 -14.59 5.16
N GLY A 508 18.02 -15.70 5.34
CA GLY A 508 19.42 -15.69 5.77
C GLY A 508 20.34 -15.83 4.56
N LEU A 509 21.42 -15.05 4.49
CA LEU A 509 22.42 -15.13 3.44
C LEU A 509 23.78 -15.47 4.05
N ALA A 510 24.32 -16.65 3.71
CA ALA A 510 25.61 -17.09 4.26
C ALA A 510 26.80 -16.69 3.37
N LYS A 511 27.86 -16.17 4.02
CA LYS A 511 29.07 -15.59 3.38
C LYS A 511 29.81 -16.49 2.40
N GLN A 512 30.01 -17.78 2.70
CA GLN A 512 31.01 -18.59 1.98
C GLN A 512 30.50 -19.26 0.69
N GLN A 513 29.19 -19.46 0.56
CA GLN A 513 28.61 -20.24 -0.55
C GLN A 513 27.37 -19.58 -1.18
N GLU A 514 27.03 -18.37 -0.74
CA GLU A 514 25.86 -17.61 -1.24
C GLU A 514 24.54 -18.39 -1.10
N LEU A 515 24.53 -19.26 -0.11
CA LEU A 515 23.39 -20.07 0.27
C LEU A 515 22.31 -19.18 0.87
N VAL A 516 21.11 -19.26 0.30
CA VAL A 516 19.94 -18.54 0.76
C VAL A 516 19.11 -19.45 1.65
N PHE A 517 19.06 -19.15 2.95
CA PHE A 517 18.23 -19.86 3.90
C PHE A 517 16.84 -19.23 3.92
N THR A 518 15.82 -20.06 3.69
CA THR A 518 14.42 -19.65 3.81
C THR A 518 13.74 -20.37 4.99
N PRO A 519 12.68 -19.79 5.57
CA PRO A 519 11.99 -20.37 6.72
C PRO A 519 11.25 -21.68 6.44
N ASP A 520 10.83 -21.88 5.20
CA ASP A 520 9.96 -22.95 4.71
C ASP A 520 10.72 -24.21 4.29
N ARG A 521 12.07 -24.16 4.26
CA ARG A 521 12.90 -25.26 3.74
C ARG A 521 14.02 -25.67 4.69
N PRO A 522 14.24 -27.00 4.87
CA PRO A 522 15.35 -27.52 5.64
C PRO A 522 16.69 -27.45 4.90
N GLU A 523 16.69 -27.31 3.57
CA GLU A 523 17.91 -27.12 2.78
C GLU A 523 18.01 -25.68 2.26
N PRO A 524 19.23 -25.12 2.14
CA PRO A 524 19.41 -23.80 1.57
C PRO A 524 19.10 -23.79 0.07
N LEU A 525 18.51 -22.70 -0.40
CA LEU A 525 18.30 -22.44 -1.81
C LEU A 525 19.62 -21.99 -2.46
N VAL A 526 20.02 -22.67 -3.53
CA VAL A 526 21.15 -22.28 -4.37
C VAL A 526 20.59 -21.58 -5.60
N LEU A 527 20.85 -20.28 -5.73
CA LEU A 527 20.47 -19.51 -6.90
C LEU A 527 21.44 -19.78 -8.07
N PRO A 528 20.98 -19.79 -9.33
CA PRO A 528 21.86 -19.90 -10.49
C PRO A 528 22.91 -18.77 -10.50
N ARG A 529 24.16 -19.10 -10.81
CA ARG A 529 25.31 -18.16 -10.77
C ARG A 529 25.16 -16.98 -11.75
N ASP A 530 24.42 -17.19 -12.82
CA ASP A 530 24.11 -16.22 -13.86
C ASP A 530 22.87 -15.36 -13.56
N SER A 531 22.08 -15.72 -12.53
CA SER A 531 20.86 -14.99 -12.17
C SER A 531 21.14 -13.57 -11.69
N GLN A 532 20.26 -12.64 -12.08
CA GLN A 532 20.30 -11.26 -11.60
C GLN A 532 19.86 -11.17 -10.14
N ALA A 533 18.99 -12.08 -9.69
CA ALA A 533 18.62 -12.21 -8.28
C ALA A 533 19.82 -12.44 -7.36
N LEU A 534 20.71 -13.36 -7.71
CA LEU A 534 21.93 -13.63 -6.92
C LEU A 534 22.83 -12.40 -6.86
N ARG A 535 23.06 -11.74 -8.01
CA ARG A 535 23.85 -10.51 -8.09
C ARG A 535 23.28 -9.38 -7.24
N LEU A 536 21.96 -9.27 -7.16
CA LEU A 536 21.30 -8.32 -6.26
C LEU A 536 21.58 -8.65 -4.81
N LEU A 537 21.43 -9.90 -4.38
CA LEU A 537 21.72 -10.33 -3.00
C LEU A 537 23.19 -10.11 -2.62
N GLN A 538 24.13 -10.39 -3.53
CA GLN A 538 25.55 -10.07 -3.36
C GLN A 538 25.76 -8.57 -3.11
N ARG A 539 25.19 -7.70 -3.95
CA ARG A 539 25.31 -6.23 -3.76
C ARG A 539 24.72 -5.77 -2.44
N VAL A 540 23.59 -6.33 -2.03
CA VAL A 540 22.96 -6.03 -0.73
C VAL A 540 23.90 -6.41 0.41
N ARG A 541 24.44 -7.64 0.39
CA ARG A 541 25.41 -8.12 1.40
C ARG A 541 26.67 -7.26 1.45
N ASP A 542 27.29 -7.05 0.30
CA ASP A 542 28.56 -6.33 0.20
C ASP A 542 28.40 -4.88 0.65
N GLU A 543 27.25 -4.25 0.38
CA GLU A 543 26.93 -2.91 0.87
C GLU A 543 26.69 -2.88 2.39
N ALA A 544 26.07 -3.92 2.96
CA ALA A 544 25.93 -4.08 4.41
C ALA A 544 27.30 -4.19 5.09
N HIS A 545 28.19 -5.06 4.58
CA HIS A 545 29.56 -5.21 5.07
C HIS A 545 30.35 -3.92 4.93
N ARG A 546 30.30 -3.27 3.76
CA ARG A 546 30.97 -2.00 3.53
C ARG A 546 30.54 -0.94 4.54
N PHE A 547 29.23 -0.87 4.83
CA PHE A 547 28.69 0.11 5.76
C PHE A 547 29.07 -0.15 7.22
N ALA A 548 29.15 -1.44 7.61
CA ALA A 548 29.68 -1.89 8.90
C ALA A 548 31.18 -1.58 9.03
N HIS A 549 32.01 -2.03 8.10
CA HIS A 549 33.47 -1.82 8.10
C HIS A 549 33.86 -0.34 8.13
N ALA A 550 33.19 0.52 7.36
CA ALA A 550 33.48 1.96 7.36
C ALA A 550 33.22 2.63 8.73
N TYR A 551 32.34 2.05 9.56
CA TYR A 551 32.13 2.52 10.92
C TYR A 551 33.20 2.02 11.88
N HIS A 552 33.59 0.75 11.74
CA HIS A 552 34.69 0.18 12.53
C HIS A 552 36.00 0.93 12.31
N GLN A 553 36.30 1.31 11.07
CA GLN A 553 37.49 2.12 10.77
C GLN A 553 37.47 3.46 11.54
N LYS A 554 36.33 4.17 11.53
CA LYS A 554 36.16 5.42 12.29
C LYS A 554 36.25 5.24 13.81
N LEU A 555 35.73 4.13 14.35
CA LEU A 555 35.83 3.82 15.79
C LEU A 555 37.26 3.47 16.19
N ARG A 556 37.99 2.68 15.38
CA ARG A 556 39.39 2.35 15.60
C ARG A 556 40.27 3.58 15.54
N GLU A 557 40.09 4.43 14.52
CA GLU A 557 40.78 5.72 14.41
C GLU A 557 40.56 6.57 15.65
N ARG A 558 39.31 6.73 16.12
CA ARG A 558 39.01 7.47 17.37
C ARG A 558 39.66 6.86 18.61
N ARG A 559 39.74 5.53 18.73
CA ARG A 559 40.31 4.85 19.90
C ARG A 559 41.83 4.94 19.94
N VAL A 560 42.51 4.74 18.80
CA VAL A 560 43.96 4.96 18.67
C VAL A 560 44.29 6.43 18.99
N VAL A 561 43.46 7.35 18.51
CA VAL A 561 43.57 8.79 18.81
C VAL A 561 43.42 9.11 20.30
N PHE A 562 42.53 8.42 21.03
CA PHE A 562 42.34 8.63 22.46
C PHE A 562 43.49 8.06 23.28
N SER A 563 43.92 6.82 22.99
CA SER A 563 45.00 6.12 23.70
C SER A 563 46.34 6.86 23.60
N LEU A 564 46.67 7.45 22.44
CA LEU A 564 47.93 8.19 22.25
C LEU A 564 47.95 9.53 22.99
N LEU A 565 46.78 10.14 23.18
CA LEU A 565 46.64 11.35 24.01
C LEU A 565 46.57 11.00 25.51
N ASP A 566 46.22 9.76 25.86
CA ASP A 566 46.19 9.28 27.26
C ASP A 566 47.59 9.14 27.85
N GLU A 567 48.59 8.83 27.03
CA GLU A 567 49.98 8.66 27.44
C GLU A 567 50.73 9.98 27.66
N ILE A 568 50.14 11.13 27.26
CA ILE A 568 50.75 12.46 27.43
C ILE A 568 50.64 12.91 28.90
N PRO A 569 51.75 13.08 29.63
CA PRO A 569 51.71 13.44 31.04
C PRO A 569 51.05 14.81 31.29
N GLY A 570 50.01 14.81 32.14
CA GLY A 570 49.33 16.03 32.59
C GLY A 570 48.26 16.59 31.65
N ILE A 571 47.90 15.89 30.56
CA ILE A 571 46.73 16.26 29.77
C ILE A 571 45.46 15.66 30.42
N GLY A 572 44.57 16.54 30.88
CA GLY A 572 43.30 16.13 31.48
C GLY A 572 42.25 15.74 30.43
N GLU A 573 41.32 14.87 30.82
CA GLU A 573 40.21 14.36 29.99
C GLU A 573 39.45 15.42 29.19
N LYS A 574 39.23 16.60 29.78
CA LYS A 574 38.55 17.72 29.12
C LYS A 574 39.33 18.21 27.89
N ARG A 575 40.63 18.44 28.06
CA ARG A 575 41.53 18.93 27.00
C ARG A 575 41.70 17.91 25.87
N LYS A 576 41.74 16.61 26.19
CA LYS A 576 41.75 15.53 25.20
C LYS A 576 40.49 15.57 24.31
N ARG A 577 39.32 15.67 24.92
CA ARG A 577 38.05 15.77 24.18
C ARG A 577 37.97 17.02 23.32
N ASP A 578 38.48 18.15 23.82
CA ASP A 578 38.48 19.41 23.08
C ASP A 578 39.40 19.33 21.85
N LEU A 579 40.59 18.72 21.96
CA LEU A 579 41.48 18.45 20.82
C LEU A 579 40.83 17.52 19.78
N ILE A 580 40.20 16.43 20.23
CA ILE A 580 39.55 15.47 19.33
C ILE A 580 38.33 16.11 18.64
N ARG A 581 37.57 16.95 19.35
CA ARG A 581 36.43 17.66 18.78
C ARG A 581 36.88 18.67 17.72
N HIS A 582 37.97 19.38 17.97
CA HIS A 582 38.47 20.41 17.07
C HIS A 582 39.19 19.83 15.84
N PHE A 583 40.17 18.95 16.06
CA PHE A 583 41.04 18.44 14.99
C PHE A 583 40.58 17.10 14.40
N GLY A 584 39.72 16.34 15.10
CA GLY A 584 39.14 15.08 14.61
C GLY A 584 40.07 13.86 14.62
N SER A 585 41.39 14.04 14.46
CA SER A 585 42.39 12.95 14.46
C SER A 585 43.78 13.45 14.88
N VAL A 586 44.63 12.57 15.45
CA VAL A 586 46.02 12.88 15.84
C VAL A 586 46.86 13.31 14.63
N ARG A 587 46.63 12.72 13.44
CA ARG A 587 47.32 13.13 12.22
C ARG A 587 47.10 14.61 11.89
N ARG A 588 45.86 15.11 12.07
CA ARG A 588 45.57 16.54 11.88
C ARG A 588 46.14 17.41 12.99
N ILE A 589 46.15 16.93 14.25
CA ILE A 589 46.81 17.63 15.36
C ILE A 589 48.31 17.79 15.07
N ARG A 590 48.97 16.76 14.53
CA ARG A 590 50.41 16.80 14.20
C ARG A 590 50.73 17.76 13.05
N GLN A 591 49.78 17.96 12.13
CA GLN A 591 49.92 18.87 10.99
C GLN A 591 49.48 20.31 11.31
N ALA A 592 48.81 20.52 12.45
CA ALA A 592 48.33 21.83 12.85
C ALA A 592 49.47 22.70 13.39
N PRO A 593 49.48 24.00 13.08
CA PRO A 593 50.42 24.96 13.67
C PRO A 593 50.24 25.03 15.20
N LEU A 594 51.33 25.28 15.91
CA LEU A 594 51.36 25.25 17.38
C LEU A 594 50.36 26.24 18.00
N GLU A 595 50.15 27.38 17.34
CA GLU A 595 49.22 28.43 17.71
C GLU A 595 47.77 27.93 17.71
N GLU A 596 47.40 27.08 16.75
CA GLU A 596 46.06 26.51 16.62
C GLU A 596 45.80 25.46 17.71
N ILE A 597 46.81 24.66 18.05
CA ILE A 597 46.73 23.74 19.20
C ILE A 597 46.65 24.52 20.51
N ALA A 598 47.43 25.60 20.65
CA ALA A 598 47.44 26.47 21.83
C ALA A 598 46.09 27.16 22.07
N ALA A 599 45.37 27.51 20.99
CA ALA A 599 44.04 28.08 21.10
C ALA A 599 43.03 27.12 21.76
N VAL A 600 43.22 25.80 21.63
CA VAL A 600 42.29 24.80 22.17
C VAL A 600 42.63 24.38 23.61
N ILE A 601 43.92 24.22 23.94
CA ILE A 601 44.35 23.63 25.23
C ILE A 601 45.29 24.50 26.07
N GLY A 602 45.61 25.71 25.58
CA GLY A 602 46.54 26.64 26.18
C GLY A 602 48.00 26.41 25.77
N PRO A 603 48.84 27.46 25.74
CA PRO A 603 50.16 27.45 25.11
C PRO A 603 51.13 26.43 25.72
N LYS A 604 51.18 26.33 27.07
CA LYS A 604 52.06 25.38 27.77
C LYS A 604 51.71 23.92 27.47
N MET A 605 50.42 23.61 27.31
CA MET A 605 49.99 22.24 27.03
C MET A 605 50.15 21.90 25.55
N ALA A 606 49.92 22.87 24.66
CA ALA A 606 50.13 22.69 23.22
C ALA A 606 51.58 22.35 22.88
N ALA A 607 52.55 23.03 23.51
CA ALA A 607 53.97 22.72 23.34
C ALA A 607 54.31 21.28 23.76
N ARG A 608 53.73 20.79 24.86
CA ARG A 608 53.92 19.40 25.32
C ARG A 608 53.28 18.38 24.39
N VAL A 609 52.07 18.64 23.92
CA VAL A 609 51.37 17.76 22.97
C VAL A 609 52.12 17.70 21.64
N ALA A 610 52.57 18.84 21.12
CA ALA A 610 53.35 18.89 19.88
C ALA A 610 54.69 18.16 20.01
N ALA A 611 55.43 18.37 21.10
CA ALA A 611 56.70 17.68 21.36
C ALA A 611 56.52 16.17 21.50
N TYR A 612 55.54 15.73 22.31
CA TYR A 612 55.27 14.31 22.51
C TYR A 612 54.88 13.60 21.21
N LEU A 613 54.05 14.26 20.39
CA LEU A 613 53.65 13.76 19.08
C LEU A 613 54.79 13.78 18.05
N GLN A 614 55.84 14.59 18.22
CA GLN A 614 57.04 14.55 17.38
C GLN A 614 57.98 13.42 17.79
N GLU A 615 58.09 13.14 19.09
CA GLU A 615 58.94 12.07 19.65
C GLU A 615 58.38 10.65 19.43
N HIS A 616 57.06 10.52 19.26
CA HIS A 616 56.39 9.23 19.04
C HIS A 616 55.77 9.15 17.64
N PRO A 617 56.56 8.91 16.57
CA PRO A 617 56.06 8.81 15.20
C PRO A 617 55.03 7.68 15.01
N GLU A 618 54.04 7.86 14.11
CA GLU A 618 53.06 6.81 13.80
C GLU A 618 53.79 5.54 13.36
N VAL A 619 53.53 4.42 14.03
CA VAL A 619 53.87 3.10 13.47
C VAL A 619 53.03 2.94 12.21
N ARG A 620 53.67 2.93 11.04
CA ARG A 620 52.98 2.56 9.79
C ARG A 620 52.58 1.09 9.90
N PHE A 621 51.32 0.82 10.23
CA PHE A 621 50.70 -0.52 10.24
C PHE A 621 50.65 -1.20 8.85
N ARG A 622 51.47 -0.79 7.88
CA ARG A 622 51.50 -1.38 6.55
C ARG A 622 52.44 -2.59 6.43
N ASP A 623 53.34 -2.81 7.39
CA ASP A 623 54.36 -3.87 7.29
C ASP A 623 54.19 -5.05 8.28
N GLU A 624 53.29 -4.99 9.27
CA GLU A 624 53.02 -6.14 10.17
C GLU A 624 51.95 -7.11 9.65
N ALA A 625 51.32 -6.82 8.50
CA ALA A 625 50.39 -7.74 7.84
C ALA A 625 51.07 -8.67 6.80
N LEU A 626 52.41 -8.64 6.70
CA LEU A 626 53.21 -9.49 5.80
C LEU A 626 54.24 -10.36 6.54
N ARG A 627 54.05 -10.63 7.84
CA ARG A 627 54.75 -11.71 8.55
C ARG A 627 53.80 -12.76 9.06
#